data_AF-A0A9E3WVB0-F1
#
_entry.id   AF-A0A9E3WVB0-F1
#
_cell.length_a   1.000
_cell.length_b   1.000
_cell.length_c   1.000
_cell.angle_alpha   90.00
_cell.angle_beta   90.00
_cell.angle_gamma   90.00
#
_symmetry.space_group_name_H-M   'P 1'
#
loop_
_entity.id
_entity.type
_entity.pdbx_description
1 polymer ?
#
loop_
_entity_poly.entity_id
_entity_poly.type
_entity_poly.pdbx_seq_one_letter_code
_entity_poly.pdbx_strand_id
1 'polypeptide(L)'
;MVSLMPFVQNRWEDAMIAPAYTAVIRQDGRWWIGWIEEVPGVNSQGETRDELISNLREALAEALAMNREDARKAAGESYEEVAIHP
;
A
#
# COMPACT_ATOMS: atom_id res chain seq x y z
N MET A 1 -35.95 10.93 23.06
CA MET A 1 -34.54 11.37 23.04
C MET A 1 -33.71 10.13 23.30
N VAL A 2 -33.35 9.38 22.25
CA VAL A 2 -32.76 8.05 22.41
C VAL A 2 -31.27 8.18 22.69
N SER A 3 -30.87 7.47 23.75
CA SER A 3 -29.55 7.33 24.35
C SER A 3 -28.42 7.04 23.35
N LEU A 4 -27.27 7.69 23.59
CA LEU A 4 -25.96 7.35 23.02
C LEU A 4 -25.54 5.94 23.42
N MET A 5 -25.01 5.17 22.46
CA MET A 5 -24.07 4.07 22.71
C MET A 5 -22.69 4.47 22.14
N PRO A 6 -21.57 4.15 22.80
CA PRO A 6 -20.27 4.70 22.48
C PRO A 6 -19.49 3.85 21.46
N PHE A 7 -18.70 4.55 20.64
CA PHE A 7 -17.37 4.14 20.16
C PHE A 7 -17.26 2.86 19.29
N VAL A 8 -17.83 2.91 18.08
CA VAL A 8 -17.15 2.36 16.90
C VAL A 8 -16.96 3.53 15.94
N GLN A 9 -16.00 4.41 16.27
CA GLN A 9 -15.62 5.49 15.35
C GLN A 9 -14.82 4.85 14.20
N ASN A 10 -15.53 4.60 13.11
CA ASN A 10 -15.09 4.65 11.71
C ASN A 10 -13.79 3.95 11.27
N ARG A 11 -13.66 2.65 11.54
CA ARG A 11 -12.75 1.75 10.79
C ARG A 11 -12.87 1.84 9.25
N TRP A 12 -13.99 2.34 8.75
CA TRP A 12 -14.29 2.49 7.33
C TRP A 12 -13.74 3.80 6.75
N GLU A 13 -13.67 4.88 7.53
CA GLU A 13 -13.09 6.15 7.07
C GLU A 13 -11.56 6.03 6.95
N ASP A 14 -10.89 5.39 7.92
CA ASP A 14 -9.46 5.11 7.83
C ASP A 14 -9.11 4.21 6.62
N ALA A 15 -9.98 3.24 6.32
CA ALA A 15 -9.85 2.38 5.13
C ALA A 15 -10.14 3.12 3.81
N MET A 16 -10.96 4.18 3.84
CA MET A 16 -11.21 5.06 2.69
C MET A 16 -10.16 6.17 2.53
N ILE A 17 -9.31 6.39 3.53
CA ILE A 17 -8.22 7.38 3.54
C ILE A 17 -6.85 6.73 3.26
N ALA A 18 -6.73 5.41 3.40
CA ALA A 18 -5.53 4.70 2.98
C ALA A 18 -5.25 4.95 1.49
N PRO A 19 -4.00 5.27 1.10
CA PRO A 19 -3.68 5.46 -0.31
C PRO A 19 -4.08 4.20 -1.09
N ALA A 20 -4.97 4.38 -2.04
CA ALA A 20 -5.33 3.33 -2.98
C ALA A 20 -4.16 3.17 -3.95
N TYR A 21 -3.58 1.97 -3.99
CA TYR A 21 -2.53 1.62 -4.94
C TYR A 21 -3.14 0.89 -6.13
N THR A 22 -2.69 1.25 -7.33
CA THR A 22 -3.20 0.74 -8.59
C THR A 22 -2.20 -0.24 -9.20
N ALA A 23 -2.63 -1.48 -9.40
CA ALA A 23 -1.83 -2.48 -10.11
C ALA A 23 -2.13 -2.41 -11.61
N VAL A 24 -1.12 -2.07 -12.42
CA VAL A 24 -1.17 -2.24 -13.88
C VAL A 24 -0.74 -3.66 -14.19
N ILE A 25 -1.58 -4.44 -14.87
CA ILE A 25 -1.38 -5.88 -15.07
C ILE A 25 -1.45 -6.21 -16.55
N ARG A 26 -0.52 -7.04 -17.00
CA ARG A 26 -0.46 -7.59 -18.36
C ARG A 26 -0.27 -9.10 -18.31
N GLN A 27 -0.99 -9.83 -19.15
CA GLN A 27 -0.69 -11.24 -19.41
C GLN A 27 0.28 -11.35 -20.60
N ASP A 28 1.37 -12.09 -20.41
CA ASP A 28 2.39 -12.37 -21.42
C ASP A 28 2.64 -13.87 -21.53
N GLY A 29 2.07 -14.49 -22.56
CA GLY A 29 2.03 -15.94 -22.71
C GLY A 29 1.36 -16.62 -21.51
N ARG A 30 2.15 -17.42 -20.77
CA ARG A 30 1.67 -18.14 -19.57
C ARG A 30 1.83 -17.34 -18.27
N TRP A 31 2.47 -16.18 -18.32
CA TRP A 31 2.79 -15.40 -17.14
C TRP A 31 1.89 -14.18 -17.03
N TRP A 32 1.57 -13.82 -15.79
CA TRP A 32 1.01 -12.54 -15.42
C TRP A 32 2.14 -11.67 -14.90
N ILE A 33 2.24 -10.43 -15.40
CA ILE A 33 3.26 -9.45 -15.00
C ILE A 33 2.51 -8.20 -14.55
N GLY A 34 2.95 -7.58 -13.46
CA GLY A 34 2.33 -6.36 -12.99
C GLY A 34 3.27 -5.39 -12.31
N TRP A 35 2.81 -4.15 -12.20
CA TRP A 35 3.51 -3.01 -11.62
C TRP A 35 2.55 -2.23 -10.72
N ILE A 36 3.05 -1.65 -9.63
CA ILE A 36 2.29 -0.67 -8.84
C ILE A 36 2.56 0.72 -9.42
N GLU A 37 1.51 1.38 -9.91
CA GLU A 37 1.58 2.66 -10.63
C GLU A 37 2.20 3.78 -9.79
N GLU A 38 1.84 3.84 -8.51
CA GLU A 38 2.25 4.90 -7.60
C GLU A 38 3.66 4.68 -7.01
N VAL A 39 4.24 3.48 -7.16
CA VAL A 39 5.54 3.14 -6.55
C VAL A 39 6.49 2.58 -7.62
N PRO A 40 7.30 3.44 -8.26
CA PRO A 40 8.28 3.01 -9.26
C PRO A 40 9.19 1.91 -8.74
N GLY A 41 9.41 0.88 -9.57
CA GLY A 41 10.24 -0.27 -9.23
C GLY A 41 9.50 -1.40 -8.52
N VAL A 42 8.29 -1.19 -7.97
CA VAL A 42 7.49 -2.27 -7.42
C VAL A 42 6.77 -3.02 -8.54
N ASN A 43 7.25 -4.21 -8.82
CA ASN A 43 6.73 -5.10 -9.85
C ASN A 43 6.86 -6.55 -9.43
N SER A 44 6.05 -7.41 -10.02
CA SER A 44 6.16 -8.85 -9.82
C SER A 44 5.55 -9.63 -10.99
N GLN A 45 5.66 -10.95 -10.92
CA GLN A 45 5.04 -11.88 -11.86
C GLN A 45 4.40 -13.07 -11.11
N GLY A 46 3.48 -13.77 -11.77
CA GLY A 46 2.87 -15.02 -11.29
C GLY A 46 2.35 -15.89 -12.42
N GLU A 47 2.23 -17.20 -12.21
CA GLU A 47 1.61 -18.12 -13.18
C GLU A 47 0.10 -17.89 -13.27
N THR A 48 -0.50 -17.38 -12.18
CA THR A 48 -1.90 -16.97 -12.15
C THR A 48 -2.04 -15.50 -11.80
N ARG A 49 -3.20 -14.91 -12.14
CA ARG A 49 -3.52 -13.53 -11.79
C ARG A 49 -3.56 -13.34 -10.27
N ASP A 50 -4.09 -14.31 -9.53
CA ASP A 50 -4.20 -14.22 -8.07
C ASP A 50 -2.83 -14.31 -7.39
N GLU A 51 -1.94 -15.17 -7.90
CA GLU A 51 -0.54 -15.22 -7.47
C GLU A 51 0.16 -13.89 -7.74
N LEU A 52 0.00 -13.31 -8.93
CA LEU A 52 0.55 -11.98 -9.23
C LEU A 52 0.05 -10.93 -8.22
N ILE A 53 -1.25 -10.92 -7.91
CA ILE A 53 -1.82 -9.97 -6.94
C ILE A 53 -1.24 -10.19 -5.54
N SER A 54 -1.05 -11.44 -5.10
CA SER A 54 -0.40 -11.75 -3.83
C SER A 54 1.03 -11.22 -3.81
N ASN A 55 1.81 -11.54 -4.83
CA ASN A 55 3.22 -11.15 -4.93
C ASN A 55 3.38 -9.62 -5.01
N LEU A 56 2.47 -8.92 -5.70
CA LEU A 56 2.46 -7.45 -5.73
C LEU A 56 2.16 -6.83 -4.37
N ARG A 57 1.29 -7.44 -3.56
CA ARG A 57 1.00 -6.95 -2.20
C ARG A 57 2.22 -7.09 -1.28
N GLU A 58 2.93 -8.20 -1.39
CA GLU A 58 4.16 -8.45 -0.62
C GLU A 58 5.25 -7.45 -1.04
N ALA A 59 5.54 -7.35 -2.34
CA ALA A 59 6.52 -6.41 -2.88
C ALA A 59 6.21 -4.95 -2.51
N LEU A 60 4.93 -4.56 -2.55
CA LEU A 60 4.49 -3.22 -2.14
C LEU A 60 4.71 -3.00 -0.64
N ALA A 61 4.36 -3.97 0.20
CA ALA A 61 4.54 -3.85 1.65
C ALA A 61 6.03 -3.69 2.02
N GLU A 62 6.90 -4.48 1.39
CA GLU A 62 8.35 -4.39 1.56
C GLU A 62 8.89 -3.03 1.11
N ALA A 63 8.55 -2.58 -0.09
CA ALA A 63 9.01 -1.29 -0.61
C ALA A 63 8.57 -0.12 0.28
N LEU A 64 7.32 -0.13 0.77
CA LEU A 64 6.84 0.91 1.68
C LEU A 64 7.56 0.87 3.03
N ALA A 65 7.87 -0.33 3.55
CA ALA A 65 8.62 -0.47 4.79
C ALA A 65 10.04 0.08 4.64
N MET A 66 10.73 -0.28 3.56
CA MET A 66 12.08 0.22 3.24
C MET A 66 12.08 1.74 3.07
N ASN A 67 11.14 2.31 2.30
CA ASN A 67 11.06 3.75 2.10
C ASN A 67 10.84 4.51 3.41
N ARG A 68 10.01 3.98 4.33
CA ARG A 68 9.79 4.58 5.66
C ARG A 68 11.06 4.51 6.50
N GLU A 69 11.77 3.38 6.49
CA GLU A 69 13.02 3.24 7.22
C GLU A 69 14.09 4.20 6.70
N ASP A 70 14.26 4.30 5.39
CA ASP A 70 15.23 5.20 4.77
C ASP A 70 14.90 6.68 5.05
N ALA A 71 13.63 7.07 5.00
CA ALA A 71 13.19 8.42 5.35
C ALA A 71 13.53 8.77 6.82
N ARG A 72 13.28 7.85 7.76
CA ARG A 72 13.61 8.03 9.18
C ARG A 72 15.11 8.12 9.41
N LYS A 73 15.90 7.25 8.76
CA LYS A 73 17.37 7.32 8.81
C LYS A 73 17.89 8.64 8.27
N ALA A 74 17.31 9.14 7.17
CA ALA A 74 17.68 10.43 6.59
C ALA A 74 17.30 11.63 7.48
N ALA A 75 16.19 11.55 8.20
CA ALA A 75 15.75 12.59 9.14
C ALA A 75 16.63 12.70 10.39
N GLY A 76 17.27 11.60 10.81
CA GLY A 76 18.14 11.55 11.98
C GLY A 76 17.38 11.37 13.30
N GLU A 77 17.87 11.97 14.38
CA GLU A 77 17.40 11.67 15.75
C GLU A 77 16.11 12.41 16.17
N SER A 78 15.75 13.50 15.50
CA SER A 78 14.62 14.35 15.89
C SER A 78 13.76 14.72 14.69
N TYR A 79 12.57 14.14 14.62
CA TYR A 79 11.60 14.38 13.56
C TYR A 79 10.16 14.22 14.08
N GLU A 80 9.21 14.78 13.32
CA GLU A 80 7.77 14.59 13.49
C GLU A 80 7.23 13.84 12.27
N GLU A 81 6.27 12.93 12.47
CA GLU A 81 5.55 12.29 11.37
C GLU A 81 4.14 12.90 11.24
N VAL A 82 3.82 13.44 10.07
CA VAL A 82 2.51 14.02 9.75
C VAL A 82 1.98 13.37 8.47
N ALA A 83 0.72 12.94 8.49
CA ALA A 83 0.07 12.39 7.30
C ALA A 83 -0.22 13.52 6.30
N ILE A 84 0.18 13.32 5.03
CA ILE A 84 -0.11 14.22 3.93
C ILE A 84 -1.00 13.50 2.91
N HIS A 85 -2.10 14.14 2.54
CA HIS A 85 -3.02 13.66 1.51
C HIS A 85 -2.94 14.61 0.29
N PRO A 86 -2.76 14.09 -0.94
CA PRO A 86 -2.72 14.91 -2.15
C PRO A 86 -4.08 15.57 -2.46
#